data_AF-A0A9D7NHB3-F1
#
_entry.id   AF-A0A9D7NHB3-F1
#
_cell.length_a   1.000
_cell.length_b   1.000
_cell.length_c   1.000
_cell.angle_alpha   90.00
_cell.angle_beta   90.00
_cell.angle_gamma   90.00
#
_symmetry.space_group_name_H-M   'P 1'
#
loop_
_entity.id
_entity.type
_entity.pdbx_description
1 polymer ?
#
loop_
_entity_poly.entity_id
_entity_poly.type
_entity_poly.pdbx_seq_one_letter_code
_entity_poly.pdbx_strand_id
1 'polypeptide(L)'
;MLPSNRCGDRKKALEAQQAAEQKALKLVEETNKRYYTLLMESPFAFSIMKGKDMVVTLANDLMKEFWGKGPNVEGKTLLQLLPELKDSYSQR
;
A
#
# COMPACT_ATOMS: atom_id res chain seq x y z
N MET A 1 53.29 18.56 -7.14
CA MET A 1 52.05 19.35 -7.01
C MET A 1 51.09 18.90 -8.11
N LEU A 2 49.97 18.26 -7.78
CA LEU A 2 48.92 17.94 -8.76
C LEU A 2 47.63 18.66 -8.33
N PRO A 3 46.97 19.43 -9.22
CA PRO A 3 45.72 20.06 -8.89
C PRO A 3 44.65 18.97 -8.85
N SER A 4 44.14 18.74 -7.64
CA SER A 4 43.09 17.78 -7.33
C SER A 4 41.82 18.06 -8.15
N ASN A 5 41.34 17.06 -8.90
CA ASN A 5 40.11 17.12 -9.70
C ASN A 5 38.82 17.05 -8.86
N ARG A 6 38.80 17.77 -7.72
CA ARG A 6 37.76 17.71 -6.66
C ARG A 6 36.34 18.02 -7.15
N CYS A 7 36.19 18.74 -8.26
CA CYS A 7 34.87 19.07 -8.83
C CYS A 7 34.24 17.87 -9.55
N GLY A 8 35.04 17.12 -10.33
CA GLY A 8 34.58 15.91 -11.01
C GLY A 8 34.21 14.80 -10.04
N ASP A 9 35.00 14.64 -8.97
CA ASP A 9 34.76 13.61 -7.95
C ASP A 9 33.45 13.85 -7.18
N ARG A 10 33.14 15.12 -6.85
CA ARG A 10 31.87 15.49 -6.17
C ARG A 10 30.64 15.28 -7.06
N LYS A 11 30.73 15.65 -8.35
CA LYS A 11 29.64 15.43 -9.30
C LYS A 11 29.33 13.94 -9.46
N LYS A 12 30.38 13.12 -9.62
CA LYS A 12 30.25 11.67 -9.72
C LYS A 12 29.66 11.04 -8.46
N ALA A 13 30.03 11.53 -7.28
CA ALA A 13 29.45 11.08 -6.01
C ALA A 13 27.95 11.42 -5.89
N LEU A 14 27.54 12.62 -6.31
CA LEU A 14 26.13 13.03 -6.30
C LEU A 14 25.28 12.18 -7.27
N GLU A 15 25.78 11.93 -8.48
CA GLU A 15 25.11 11.07 -9.47
C GLU A 15 24.98 9.62 -8.96
N ALA A 16 26.02 9.10 -8.30
CA ALA A 16 25.98 7.77 -7.69
C ALA A 16 24.96 7.69 -6.54
N GLN A 17 24.85 8.73 -5.72
CA GLN A 17 23.85 8.82 -4.65
C GLN A 17 22.43 8.85 -5.22
N GLN A 18 22.18 9.68 -6.24
CA GLN A 18 20.88 9.76 -6.91
C GLN A 18 20.52 8.43 -7.57
N ALA A 19 21.46 7.77 -8.24
CA ALA A 19 21.22 6.46 -8.86
C ALA A 19 20.90 5.38 -7.80
N ALA A 20 21.56 5.42 -6.65
CA ALA A 20 21.27 4.52 -5.53
C ALA A 20 19.87 4.76 -4.94
N GLU A 21 19.48 6.02 -4.76
CA GLU A 21 18.13 6.40 -4.28
C GLU A 21 17.05 5.94 -5.26
N GLN A 22 17.23 6.19 -6.57
CA GLN A 22 16.29 5.74 -7.60
C GLN A 22 16.15 4.21 -7.65
N LYS A 23 17.27 3.50 -7.48
CA LYS A 23 17.25 2.03 -7.40
C LYS A 23 16.49 1.54 -6.17
N ALA A 24 16.66 2.19 -5.02
CA ALA A 24 15.94 1.86 -3.79
C ALA A 24 14.43 2.09 -3.94
N LEU A 25 14.02 3.22 -4.52
CA LEU A 25 12.62 3.53 -4.78
C LEU A 25 11.97 2.51 -5.72
N LYS A 26 12.63 2.16 -6.83
CA LYS A 26 12.15 1.14 -7.76
C LYS A 26 11.95 -0.22 -7.09
N LEU A 27 12.89 -0.64 -6.25
CA LEU A 27 12.78 -1.92 -5.55
C LEU A 27 11.57 -1.95 -4.60
N VAL A 28 11.31 -0.84 -3.89
CA VAL A 28 10.13 -0.69 -3.03
C VAL A 28 8.85 -0.74 -3.87
N GLU A 29 8.81 -0.03 -4.99
CA GLU A 29 7.67 -0.03 -5.90
C GLU A 29 7.36 -1.42 -6.46
N GLU A 30 8.36 -2.13 -6.98
CA GLU A 30 8.24 -3.49 -7.51
C GLU A 30 7.73 -4.46 -6.43
N THR A 31 8.28 -4.35 -5.22
CA THR A 31 7.88 -5.17 -4.08
C THR A 31 6.42 -4.90 -3.69
N ASN A 32 6.03 -3.62 -3.58
CA ASN A 32 4.66 -3.22 -3.26
C ASN A 32 3.67 -3.69 -4.34
N LYS A 33 4.03 -3.56 -5.62
CA LYS A 33 3.20 -4.03 -6.73
C LYS A 33 3.00 -5.54 -6.67
N ARG A 34 4.05 -6.32 -6.39
CA ARG A 34 3.93 -7.76 -6.24
C ARG A 34 3.01 -8.14 -5.08
N TYR A 35 3.14 -7.48 -3.93
CA TYR A 35 2.23 -7.72 -2.80
C TYR A 35 0.78 -7.37 -3.13
N TYR A 36 0.56 -6.22 -3.78
CA TYR A 36 -0.76 -5.80 -4.23
C TYR A 36 -1.39 -6.87 -5.13
N THR A 37 -0.68 -7.34 -6.15
CA THR A 37 -1.16 -8.39 -7.06
C THR A 37 -1.49 -9.67 -6.31
N LEU A 38 -0.62 -10.14 -5.41
CA LEU A 38 -0.85 -11.36 -4.63
C LEU A 38 -2.12 -11.28 -3.76
N LEU A 39 -2.42 -10.11 -3.20
CA LEU A 39 -3.62 -9.92 -2.39
C LEU A 39 -4.89 -9.81 -3.25
N MET A 40 -4.81 -9.12 -4.38
CA MET A 40 -5.97 -8.93 -5.27
C MET A 40 -6.35 -10.21 -6.02
N GLU A 41 -5.36 -10.98 -6.46
CA GLU A 41 -5.55 -12.25 -7.17
C GLU A 41 -5.62 -13.47 -6.21
N SER A 42 -5.66 -13.22 -4.90
CA SER A 42 -5.73 -14.27 -3.89
C SER A 42 -7.04 -15.07 -4.00
N PRO A 43 -7.02 -16.40 -3.78
CA PRO A 43 -8.24 -17.21 -3.71
C PRO A 43 -9.04 -17.02 -2.40
N PHE A 44 -8.63 -16.08 -1.54
CA PHE A 44 -9.28 -15.80 -0.26
C PHE A 44 -9.84 -14.37 -0.23
N ALA A 45 -10.97 -14.17 0.43
CA ALA A 45 -11.51 -12.84 0.67
C ALA A 45 -10.60 -12.05 1.63
N PHE A 46 -10.10 -10.89 1.19
CA PHE A 46 -9.19 -10.07 1.97
C PHE A 46 -9.47 -8.57 1.83
N SER A 47 -9.30 -7.85 2.93
CA SER A 47 -9.32 -6.38 2.95
C SER A 47 -8.25 -5.81 3.87
N ILE A 48 -7.74 -4.62 3.51
CA ILE A 48 -6.84 -3.80 4.31
C ILE A 48 -7.62 -2.59 4.77
N MET A 49 -7.53 -2.30 6.06
CA MET A 49 -8.28 -1.24 6.71
C MET A 49 -7.35 -0.45 7.61
N LYS A 50 -7.62 0.85 7.77
CA LYS A 50 -6.74 1.77 8.49
C LYS A 50 -7.49 2.56 9.56
N GLY A 51 -6.79 2.80 10.67
CA GLY A 51 -7.23 3.68 11.75
C GLY A 51 -8.26 3.03 12.67
N LYS A 52 -8.71 3.80 13.67
CA LYS A 52 -9.73 3.36 14.63
C LYS A 52 -11.10 3.17 13.97
N ASP A 53 -11.39 3.98 12.95
CA ASP A 53 -12.66 3.94 12.22
C ASP A 53 -12.71 2.81 11.19
N MET A 54 -11.66 1.98 11.10
CA MET A 54 -11.61 0.81 10.23
C MET A 54 -11.98 1.18 8.78
N VAL A 55 -11.34 2.23 8.25
CA VAL A 55 -11.59 2.71 6.88
C VAL A 55 -10.98 1.72 5.89
N VAL A 56 -11.80 1.15 5.02
CA VAL A 56 -11.36 0.22 3.98
C VAL A 56 -10.44 0.96 3.01
N THR A 57 -9.19 0.52 2.94
CA THR A 57 -8.18 1.05 2.03
C THR A 57 -8.08 0.19 0.77
N LEU A 58 -8.17 -1.13 0.93
CA LEU A 58 -8.19 -2.10 -0.17
C LEU A 58 -9.12 -3.26 0.16
N ALA A 59 -9.77 -3.81 -0.85
CA ALA A 59 -10.51 -5.06 -0.76
C ALA A 59 -10.40 -5.78 -2.11
N ASN A 60 -10.13 -7.09 -2.09
CA ASN A 60 -10.16 -7.86 -3.32
C ASN A 60 -11.59 -8.20 -3.74
N ASP A 61 -11.76 -8.70 -4.96
CA ASP A 61 -13.08 -8.93 -5.55
C ASP A 61 -13.90 -9.96 -4.74
N LEU A 62 -13.25 -11.01 -4.24
CA LEU A 62 -13.88 -11.98 -3.34
C LEU A 62 -14.43 -11.32 -2.07
N MET A 63 -13.71 -10.36 -1.47
CA MET A 63 -14.21 -9.63 -0.29
C MET A 63 -15.40 -8.74 -0.65
N LYS A 64 -15.36 -8.09 -1.82
CA LYS A 64 -16.44 -7.23 -2.32
C LYS A 64 -17.72 -8.03 -2.58
N GLU A 65 -17.58 -9.21 -3.16
CA GLU A 65 -18.66 -10.19 -3.34
C GLU A 65 -19.18 -10.71 -2.00
N PHE A 66 -18.27 -11.07 -1.09
CA PHE A 66 -18.62 -11.57 0.24
C PHE A 66 -19.48 -10.58 1.03
N TRP A 67 -19.16 -9.28 0.96
CA TRP A 67 -19.98 -8.23 1.57
C TRP A 67 -21.24 -7.89 0.77
N GLY A 68 -21.32 -8.26 -0.50
CA GLY A 68 -22.43 -7.93 -1.38
C GLY A 68 -22.63 -6.43 -1.63
N LYS A 69 -21.57 -5.61 -1.48
CA LYS A 69 -21.64 -4.13 -1.62
C LYS A 69 -21.15 -3.60 -2.97
N GLY A 70 -20.69 -4.49 -3.84
CA GLY A 70 -20.17 -4.14 -5.16
C GLY A 70 -18.80 -3.47 -5.09
N PRO A 71 -18.36 -2.78 -6.18
CA PRO A 71 -16.98 -2.31 -6.31
C PRO A 71 -16.64 -1.08 -5.46
N ASN A 72 -17.65 -0.37 -4.94
CA ASN A 72 -17.46 0.93 -4.26
C ASN A 72 -17.38 0.77 -2.74
N VAL A 73 -16.35 0.09 -2.25
CA VAL A 73 -16.17 -0.18 -0.80
C VAL A 73 -15.03 0.62 -0.18
N GLU A 74 -14.02 0.98 -0.96
CA GLU A 74 -12.86 1.74 -0.52
C GLU A 74 -13.22 3.15 -0.08
N GLY A 75 -12.53 3.67 0.94
CA GLY A 75 -12.79 4.97 1.55
C GLY A 75 -13.96 4.99 2.53
N LYS A 76 -14.74 3.91 2.63
CA LYS A 76 -15.83 3.77 3.62
C LYS A 76 -15.33 3.06 4.87
N THR A 77 -15.92 3.41 6.01
CA THR A 77 -15.71 2.66 7.26
C THR A 77 -16.40 1.31 7.20
N LEU A 78 -15.88 0.31 7.93
CA LEU A 78 -16.52 -1.00 8.02
C LEU A 78 -17.98 -0.90 8.46
N LEU A 79 -18.28 -0.04 9.44
CA LEU A 79 -19.62 0.13 9.98
C LEU A 79 -20.59 0.78 8.99
N GLN A 80 -20.09 1.59 8.05
CA GLN A 80 -20.92 2.10 6.94
C GLN A 80 -21.26 1.01 5.92
N LEU A 81 -20.34 0.06 5.71
CA LEU A 81 -20.56 -1.06 4.80
C LEU A 81 -21.48 -2.11 5.43
N LEU A 82 -21.20 -2.45 6.69
CA LEU A 82 -21.87 -3.50 7.47
C LEU A 82 -22.43 -2.90 8.77
N PRO A 83 -23.54 -2.14 8.70
CA PRO A 83 -24.15 -1.53 9.88
C PRO A 83 -24.57 -2.55 10.94
N GLU A 84 -24.89 -3.78 10.54
CA GLU A 84 -25.27 -4.90 11.40
C GLU A 84 -24.18 -5.27 12.42
N LEU A 85 -22.92 -4.96 12.14
CA LEU A 85 -21.84 -5.22 13.09
C LEU A 85 -21.93 -4.34 14.33
N LYS A 86 -22.57 -3.16 14.24
CA LYS A 86 -22.72 -2.23 15.36
C LYS A 86 -23.48 -2.85 16.54
N ASP A 87 -24.47 -3.69 16.25
CA ASP A 87 -25.32 -4.29 17.28
C ASP A 87 -24.62 -5.44 18.02
N SER A 88 -23.66 -6.10 17.36
CA SER A 88 -22.90 -7.23 17.95
C SER A 88 -21.90 -6.81 19.04
N TYR A 89 -21.46 -5.56 19.06
CA TYR A 89 -20.52 -5.03 20.07
C TYR A 89 -21.22 -4.39 21.28
N SER A 90 -22.56 -4.26 21.27
CA SER A 90 -23.30 -3.64 22.38
C SER A 90 -23.74 -4.63 23.47
N GLN A 91 -23.41 -5.92 23.33
CA GLN A 91 -23.80 -7.01 24.24
C GLN A 91 -22.59 -7.76 24.84
N ARG A 92 -21.37 -7.23 24.70
CA ARG A 92 -20.15 -7.80 25.30
C ARG A 92 -19.48 -6.81 26.24
#